data_AF-A0A9D5BCS1-F1
#
_entry.id   AF-A0A9D5BCS1-F1
#
_cell.length_a   1.000
_cell.length_b   1.000
_cell.length_c   1.000
_cell.angle_alpha   90.00
_cell.angle_beta   90.00
_cell.angle_gamma   90.00
#
_symmetry.space_group_name_H-M   'P 1'
#
loop_
_entity.id
_entity.type
_entity.pdbx_description
1 polymer ?
#
loop_
_entity_poly.entity_id
_entity_poly.type
_entity_poly.pdbx_seq_one_letter_code
_entity_poly.pdbx_strand_id
1 'polypeptide(L)'
;MLSCISELISREVQDPIDHRTKWRSCSPQTPNDKLIDIGNQNNILDISSGFLHLAGNSLIPETIGKKCLEDAKVLHQVDKKFIPITAGRTLAVIDQHAADERIRLEDLRQKVLSGEAKALTYLDAEQELVLPEMGYQLLNSYGEQIKDWGWICKSHTQNSESFRRNLDILNRQQMTITLVAVPSIFGVNLNDVDLLEFLQQLADTDGSSTMPPSVVRLLNSKACRGAIMFGDSLLPLECSLLVEELKHTSLCFQCAHGRPTTVPLVNLEALHNQITKLGLMNEGSSNNKWHGLQRHKVCLERAVLRLNSAKS
;
A
#
# COMPACT_ATOMS: atom_id res chain seq x y z
N MET A 1 15.99 67.53 -9.26
CA MET A 1 16.18 67.19 -7.83
C MET A 1 15.42 65.89 -7.60
N LEU A 2 16.06 64.76 -7.91
CA LEU A 2 16.51 63.71 -6.96
C LEU A 2 15.31 62.88 -6.42
N SER A 3 15.01 61.66 -6.90
CA SER A 3 15.69 60.35 -6.76
C SER A 3 15.45 59.63 -5.43
N CYS A 4 15.15 58.32 -5.51
CA CYS A 4 15.45 57.24 -4.55
C CYS A 4 14.64 57.17 -3.23
N ILE A 5 14.49 56.05 -2.49
CA ILE A 5 14.62 54.57 -2.59
C ILE A 5 14.07 54.05 -1.22
N SER A 6 13.64 52.77 -1.17
CA SER A 6 13.54 51.83 -0.01
C SER A 6 12.62 52.08 1.20
N GLU A 7 11.75 51.09 1.49
CA GLU A 7 11.83 50.12 2.62
C GLU A 7 10.49 49.35 2.71
N LEU A 8 10.45 48.06 2.36
CA LEU A 8 10.40 46.92 3.29
C LEU A 8 9.45 47.12 4.50
N ILE A 9 8.35 46.36 4.53
CA ILE A 9 7.90 45.55 5.69
C ILE A 9 6.90 44.51 5.15
N SER A 10 7.38 43.26 5.13
CA SER A 10 6.59 42.04 4.96
C SER A 10 5.67 41.86 6.16
N ARG A 11 4.40 41.48 5.93
CA ARG A 11 3.53 40.97 6.99
C ARG A 11 3.59 39.45 7.03
N GLU A 12 4.06 38.98 8.17
CA GLU A 12 4.11 37.59 8.64
C GLU A 12 2.72 36.96 8.68
N VAL A 13 2.62 35.72 8.22
CA VAL A 13 1.73 34.71 8.82
C VAL A 13 2.66 33.58 9.26
N GLN A 14 2.66 33.33 10.57
CA GLN A 14 3.48 32.33 11.24
C GLN A 14 3.02 30.92 10.87
N ASP A 15 3.90 30.16 10.22
CA ASP A 15 3.81 28.70 10.11
C ASP A 15 4.26 28.04 11.41
N PRO A 16 3.50 27.10 12.00
CA PRO A 16 4.01 26.26 13.07
C PRO A 16 4.73 25.04 12.48
N ILE A 17 6.06 25.12 12.53
CA ILE A 17 7.02 24.07 12.89
C ILE A 17 6.82 22.68 12.26
N ASP A 18 7.68 22.48 11.27
CA ASP A 18 8.06 21.27 10.58
C ASP A 18 8.54 20.13 11.52
N HIS A 19 7.81 19.02 11.51
CA HIS A 19 8.35 17.70 11.85
C HIS A 19 7.97 16.70 10.75
N ARG A 20 8.44 16.97 9.53
CA ARG A 20 8.43 16.02 8.42
C ARG A 20 9.84 15.57 8.11
N THR A 21 10.43 14.69 8.92
CA THR A 21 11.65 13.99 8.50
C THR A 21 11.85 12.66 9.22
N LYS A 22 11.79 11.58 8.44
CA LYS A 22 12.73 10.44 8.40
C LYS A 22 11.96 9.17 8.05
N TRP A 23 11.96 8.81 6.76
CA TRP A 23 12.17 7.45 6.22
C TRP A 23 12.39 7.55 4.70
N ARG A 24 13.24 8.49 4.28
CA ARG A 24 13.78 8.55 2.92
C ARG A 24 15.29 8.49 3.00
N SER A 25 15.83 7.27 3.01
CA SER A 25 17.13 6.89 2.44
C SER A 25 17.63 5.58 3.04
N CYS A 26 17.33 4.45 2.40
CA CYS A 26 18.18 3.26 2.48
C CYS A 26 18.05 2.51 1.15
N SER A 27 18.86 2.90 0.17
CA SER A 27 19.24 2.02 -0.93
C SER A 27 20.28 1.04 -0.38
N PRO A 28 20.10 -0.29 -0.47
CA PRO A 28 21.18 -1.21 -0.18
C PRO A 28 22.15 -1.23 -1.37
N GLN A 29 23.39 -0.81 -1.17
CA GLN A 29 24.49 -1.23 -2.04
C GLN A 29 24.83 -2.69 -1.67
N THR A 30 24.65 -3.60 -2.63
CA THR A 30 25.09 -5.00 -2.55
C THR A 30 26.55 -5.14 -2.99
N PRO A 31 27.36 -6.02 -2.36
CA PRO A 31 28.40 -6.76 -3.06
C PRO A 31 27.84 -8.07 -3.61
N ASN A 32 28.40 -8.46 -4.74
CA ASN A 32 27.89 -9.39 -5.75
C ASN A 32 27.71 -10.87 -5.35
N ASP A 33 26.85 -11.53 -6.12
CA ASP A 33 26.76 -12.96 -6.46
C ASP A 33 26.26 -13.99 -5.43
N LYS A 34 24.98 -14.36 -5.59
CA LYS A 34 24.59 -15.65 -6.18
C LYS A 34 23.12 -15.64 -6.56
N LEU A 35 22.81 -16.01 -7.82
CA LEU A 35 21.46 -16.27 -8.31
C LEU A 35 20.74 -17.21 -7.35
N ILE A 36 19.67 -16.73 -6.71
CA ILE A 36 18.69 -17.56 -6.01
C ILE A 36 17.32 -17.24 -6.60
N ASP A 37 16.66 -18.34 -6.94
CA ASP A 37 15.40 -18.52 -7.65
C ASP A 37 14.29 -17.50 -7.30
N ILE A 38 13.79 -16.81 -8.33
CA ILE A 38 12.70 -15.81 -8.24
C ILE A 38 11.38 -16.58 -8.21
N GLY A 39 11.01 -17.09 -7.03
CA GLY A 39 9.82 -17.92 -6.93
C GLY A 39 9.32 -18.21 -5.52
N ASN A 40 9.46 -17.30 -4.53
CA ASN A 40 8.70 -17.43 -3.27
C ASN A 40 8.72 -16.23 -2.29
N GLN A 41 9.28 -15.07 -2.63
CA GLN A 41 9.56 -14.01 -1.63
C GLN A 41 8.38 -13.10 -1.27
N ASN A 42 7.21 -13.23 -1.92
CA ASN A 42 6.09 -12.28 -1.74
C ASN A 42 5.17 -12.58 -0.53
N ASN A 43 5.51 -13.57 0.31
CA ASN A 43 4.64 -14.10 1.37
C ASN A 43 5.22 -13.95 2.79
N ILE A 44 6.30 -13.20 2.95
CA ILE A 44 7.08 -13.11 4.19
C ILE A 44 7.38 -11.64 4.46
N LEU A 45 6.92 -11.11 5.60
CA LEU A 45 7.43 -9.84 6.12
C LEU A 45 8.73 -10.11 6.89
N ASP A 46 9.83 -9.43 6.52
CA ASP A 46 11.04 -9.34 7.33
C ASP A 46 10.93 -8.12 8.26
N ILE A 47 10.95 -8.37 9.57
CA ILE A 47 10.69 -7.37 10.63
C ILE A 47 12.02 -6.89 11.27
N SER A 48 13.17 -7.09 10.62
CA SER A 48 14.51 -6.75 11.14
C SER A 48 14.82 -5.24 11.29
N SER A 49 13.86 -4.42 11.74
CA SER A 49 14.03 -3.00 12.03
C SER A 49 13.11 -2.51 13.18
N GLY A 50 13.44 -2.82 14.45
CA GLY A 50 13.08 -1.93 15.58
C GLY A 50 12.68 -2.51 16.96
N PHE A 51 13.44 -2.10 17.98
CA PHE A 51 13.04 -1.65 19.34
C PHE A 51 12.32 -2.54 20.37
N LEU A 52 12.48 -3.87 20.41
CA LEU A 52 12.25 -4.64 21.65
C LEU A 52 13.31 -5.72 21.89
N HIS A 53 14.54 -5.29 22.16
CA HIS A 53 15.57 -6.14 22.77
C HIS A 53 15.37 -6.18 24.29
N LEU A 54 14.63 -7.17 24.80
CA LEU A 54 14.64 -7.49 26.22
C LEU A 54 15.60 -8.66 26.46
N ALA A 55 16.75 -8.37 27.08
CA ALA A 55 17.70 -9.36 27.60
C ALA A 55 18.17 -10.44 26.61
N GLY A 56 18.51 -10.06 25.38
CA GLY A 56 19.30 -10.89 24.46
C GLY A 56 18.54 -11.90 23.59
N ASN A 57 17.21 -12.04 23.74
CA ASN A 57 16.38 -12.86 22.85
C ASN A 57 15.26 -11.99 22.26
N SER A 58 15.13 -11.92 20.93
CA SER A 58 14.04 -11.16 20.29
C SER A 58 12.70 -11.81 20.62
N LEU A 59 11.84 -11.07 21.34
CA LEU A 59 10.45 -11.47 21.59
C LEU A 59 9.56 -11.21 20.38
N ILE A 60 10.03 -10.46 19.39
CA ILE A 60 9.31 -10.23 18.14
C ILE A 60 9.79 -11.28 17.14
N PRO A 61 8.89 -12.12 16.59
CA PRO A 61 9.20 -12.99 15.48
C PRO A 61 9.80 -12.20 14.30
N GLU A 62 10.88 -12.72 13.72
CA GLU A 62 11.54 -12.08 12.58
C GLU A 62 10.70 -12.13 11.30
N THR A 63 9.81 -13.14 11.19
CA THR A 63 8.93 -13.32 10.04
C THR A 63 7.53 -13.80 10.42
N ILE A 64 6.51 -13.34 9.68
CA ILE A 64 5.16 -13.94 9.64
C ILE A 64 4.89 -14.34 8.20
N GLY A 65 4.53 -15.61 8.01
CA GLY A 65 4.12 -16.14 6.70
C GLY A 65 2.60 -16.15 6.56
N LYS A 66 2.11 -16.15 5.32
CA LYS A 66 0.67 -16.25 5.00
C LYS A 66 -0.03 -17.44 5.68
N LYS A 67 0.66 -18.58 5.79
CA LYS A 67 0.17 -19.79 6.49
C LYS A 67 -0.16 -19.53 7.96
N CYS A 68 0.48 -18.56 8.61
CA CYS A 68 0.19 -18.22 10.00
C CYS A 68 -1.23 -17.63 10.16
N LEU A 69 -1.80 -17.06 9.10
CA LEU A 69 -3.18 -16.55 9.11
C LEU A 69 -4.24 -17.66 8.96
N GLU A 70 -3.87 -18.85 8.48
CA GLU A 70 -4.82 -19.97 8.29
C GLU A 70 -5.41 -20.45 9.62
N ASP A 71 -4.56 -20.56 10.64
CA ASP A 71 -4.93 -20.99 12.00
C ASP A 71 -5.09 -19.81 12.97
N ALA A 72 -5.23 -18.58 12.46
CA ALA A 72 -5.29 -17.39 13.29
C ALA A 72 -6.60 -17.37 14.09
N LYS A 73 -6.48 -17.37 15.41
CA LYS A 73 -7.61 -17.09 16.30
C LYS A 73 -7.74 -15.58 16.49
N VAL A 74 -8.87 -15.05 16.04
CA VAL A 74 -9.21 -13.63 16.13
C VAL A 74 -9.66 -13.28 17.55
N LEU A 75 -9.13 -12.19 18.08
CA LEU A 75 -9.50 -11.64 19.38
C LEU A 75 -10.40 -10.40 19.20
N HIS A 76 -10.83 -9.82 20.32
CA HIS A 76 -11.65 -8.61 20.28
C HIS A 76 -10.85 -7.41 19.78
N GLN A 77 -11.54 -6.57 19.01
CA GLN A 77 -11.02 -5.30 18.52
C GLN A 77 -10.50 -4.44 19.68
N VAL A 78 -9.36 -3.78 19.46
CA VAL A 78 -8.70 -2.88 20.41
C VAL A 78 -8.72 -1.46 19.83
N ASP A 79 -9.11 -0.50 20.68
CA ASP A 79 -9.17 0.94 20.38
C ASP A 79 -9.98 1.31 19.12
N LYS A 80 -10.86 0.41 18.66
CA LYS A 80 -11.61 0.54 17.40
C LYS A 80 -10.71 0.75 16.17
N LYS A 81 -9.50 0.20 16.21
CA LYS A 81 -8.47 0.38 15.17
C LYS A 81 -7.79 -0.91 14.77
N PHE A 82 -7.63 -1.79 15.75
CA PHE A 82 -6.74 -2.92 15.65
C PHE A 82 -7.47 -4.21 15.99
N ILE A 83 -7.13 -5.28 15.28
CA ILE A 83 -7.67 -6.61 15.50
C ILE A 83 -6.51 -7.51 15.91
N PRO A 84 -6.35 -7.81 17.21
CA PRO A 84 -5.34 -8.74 17.66
C PRO A 84 -5.69 -10.16 17.21
N ILE A 85 -4.67 -10.91 16.82
CA ILE A 85 -4.79 -12.32 16.44
C ILE A 85 -3.71 -13.14 17.14
N THR A 86 -4.02 -14.38 17.47
CA THR A 86 -3.02 -15.37 17.83
C THR A 86 -2.83 -16.34 16.68
N ALA A 87 -1.66 -16.31 16.07
CA ALA A 87 -1.29 -17.09 14.90
C ALA A 87 -0.13 -18.04 15.29
N GLY A 88 -0.43 -19.33 15.46
CA GLY A 88 0.52 -20.29 16.03
C GLY A 88 1.02 -19.87 17.40
N ARG A 89 2.31 -19.51 17.51
CA ARG A 89 2.95 -19.06 18.76
C ARG A 89 3.14 -17.54 18.81
N THR A 90 2.55 -16.80 17.90
CA THR A 90 2.73 -15.36 17.77
C THR A 90 1.43 -14.62 18.09
N LEU A 91 1.52 -13.63 18.97
CA LEU A 91 0.52 -12.58 19.07
C LEU A 91 0.88 -11.51 18.04
N ALA A 92 -0.04 -11.24 17.12
CA ALA A 92 0.08 -10.18 16.13
C ALA A 92 -1.13 -9.26 16.18
N VAL A 93 -0.99 -8.09 15.57
CA VAL A 93 -2.07 -7.12 15.46
C VAL A 93 -2.28 -6.75 14.00
N ILE A 94 -3.53 -6.75 13.57
CA ILE A 94 -3.95 -6.34 12.24
C ILE A 94 -4.50 -4.93 12.32
N ASP A 95 -4.02 -4.06 11.45
CA ASP A 95 -4.62 -2.75 11.20
C ASP A 95 -5.89 -2.96 10.36
N GLN A 96 -7.06 -2.64 10.94
CA GLN A 96 -8.35 -2.92 10.30
C GLN A 96 -8.52 -2.16 8.98
N HIS A 97 -7.99 -0.93 8.90
CA HIS A 97 -8.10 -0.10 7.72
C HIS A 97 -7.18 -0.64 6.63
N ALA A 98 -5.91 -0.89 6.97
CA ALA A 98 -4.94 -1.43 6.03
C ALA A 98 -5.33 -2.82 5.48
N ALA A 99 -6.00 -3.64 6.29
CA ALA A 99 -6.52 -4.94 5.89
C ALA A 99 -7.66 -4.82 4.88
N ASP A 100 -8.67 -4.01 5.21
CA ASP A 100 -9.81 -3.81 4.32
C ASP A 100 -9.40 -3.10 3.02
N GLU A 101 -8.47 -2.14 3.08
CA GLU A 101 -7.86 -1.53 1.89
C GLU A 101 -7.28 -2.58 0.93
N ARG A 102 -6.56 -3.60 1.46
CA ARG A 102 -5.97 -4.66 0.64
C ARG A 102 -7.04 -5.56 0.03
N ILE A 103 -7.99 -6.03 0.81
CA ILE A 103 -9.09 -6.90 0.34
C ILE A 103 -9.83 -6.20 -0.80
N ARG A 104 -10.22 -4.95 -0.57
CA ARG A 104 -10.94 -4.13 -1.57
C ARG A 104 -10.11 -3.87 -2.81
N LEU A 105 -8.82 -3.57 -2.68
CA LEU A 105 -7.95 -3.35 -3.84
C LEU A 105 -7.88 -4.58 -4.74
N GLU A 106 -7.78 -5.78 -4.16
CA GLU A 106 -7.71 -7.01 -4.96
C GLU A 106 -9.04 -7.32 -5.64
N ASP A 107 -10.19 -7.14 -4.96
CA ASP A 107 -11.51 -7.24 -5.58
C ASP A 107 -11.69 -6.24 -6.74
N LEU A 108 -11.34 -4.97 -6.52
CA LEU A 108 -11.41 -3.93 -7.56
C LEU A 108 -10.51 -4.25 -8.75
N ARG A 109 -9.31 -4.80 -8.51
CA ARG A 109 -8.40 -5.25 -9.58
C ARG A 109 -9.01 -6.40 -10.39
N GLN A 110 -9.60 -7.39 -9.74
CA GLN A 110 -10.25 -8.52 -10.42
C GLN A 110 -11.41 -8.04 -11.31
N LYS A 111 -12.21 -7.09 -10.84
CA LYS A 111 -13.31 -6.49 -11.62
C LYS A 111 -12.83 -5.72 -12.86
N VAL A 112 -11.69 -5.05 -12.77
CA VAL A 112 -11.10 -4.37 -13.95
C VAL A 112 -10.52 -5.37 -14.94
N LEU A 113 -9.78 -6.37 -14.45
CA LEU A 113 -9.11 -7.37 -15.30
C LEU A 113 -10.10 -8.32 -15.99
N SER A 114 -11.23 -8.62 -15.36
CA SER A 114 -12.34 -9.37 -15.97
C SER A 114 -13.16 -8.56 -16.98
N GLY A 115 -12.95 -7.24 -17.04
CA GLY A 115 -13.67 -6.32 -17.92
C GLY A 115 -14.99 -5.78 -17.35
N GLU A 116 -15.47 -6.28 -16.19
CA GLU A 116 -16.72 -5.83 -15.55
C GLU A 116 -16.73 -4.31 -15.29
N ALA A 117 -15.59 -3.78 -14.87
CA ALA A 117 -15.43 -2.37 -14.49
C ALA A 117 -14.78 -1.49 -15.58
N LYS A 118 -14.57 -2.03 -16.79
CA LYS A 118 -13.93 -1.33 -17.91
C LYS A 118 -14.96 -1.04 -19.00
N ALA A 119 -15.14 0.24 -19.30
CA ALA A 119 -15.97 0.71 -20.40
C ALA A 119 -15.16 1.60 -21.36
N LEU A 120 -15.70 1.82 -22.55
CA LEU A 120 -15.12 2.69 -23.58
C LEU A 120 -15.97 3.97 -23.68
N THR A 121 -15.32 5.12 -23.61
CA THR A 121 -15.98 6.43 -23.79
C THR A 121 -15.39 7.12 -25.01
N TYR A 122 -16.24 7.44 -25.99
CA TYR A 122 -15.86 8.27 -27.14
C TYR A 122 -15.85 9.74 -26.73
N LEU A 123 -14.85 10.49 -27.21
CA LEU A 123 -14.74 11.92 -26.95
C LEU A 123 -15.72 12.69 -27.85
N ASP A 124 -16.40 13.69 -27.30
CA ASP A 124 -17.34 14.54 -28.05
C ASP A 124 -16.65 15.36 -29.15
N ALA A 125 -15.38 15.70 -28.92
CA ALA A 125 -14.50 16.32 -29.88
C ALA A 125 -13.21 15.51 -29.99
N GLU A 126 -12.79 15.25 -31.22
CA GLU A 126 -11.50 14.62 -31.51
C GLU A 126 -10.36 15.46 -30.92
N GLN A 127 -9.51 14.86 -30.07
CA GLN A 127 -8.42 15.55 -29.40
C GLN A 127 -7.11 15.29 -30.16
N GLU A 128 -6.49 16.35 -30.67
CA GLU A 128 -5.15 16.24 -31.28
C GLU A 128 -4.07 16.12 -30.21
N LEU A 129 -3.19 15.14 -30.38
CA LEU A 129 -2.04 14.89 -29.53
C LEU A 129 -0.76 14.93 -30.36
N VAL A 130 0.19 15.73 -29.87
CA VAL A 130 1.50 15.86 -30.48
C VAL A 130 2.47 14.94 -29.74
N LEU A 131 2.93 13.88 -30.41
CA LEU A 131 3.86 12.92 -29.85
C LEU A 131 5.28 13.13 -30.39
N PRO A 132 6.32 12.99 -29.54
CA PRO A 132 7.67 12.74 -30.02
C PRO A 132 7.73 11.45 -30.84
N GLU A 133 8.72 11.33 -31.73
CA GLU A 133 8.93 10.13 -32.55
C GLU A 133 8.91 8.83 -31.73
N MET A 134 9.57 8.83 -30.56
CA MET A 134 9.55 7.69 -29.64
C MET A 134 8.13 7.35 -29.16
N GLY A 135 7.31 8.34 -28.80
CA GLY A 135 5.94 8.11 -28.37
C GLY A 135 5.07 7.51 -29.48
N TYR A 136 5.25 7.98 -30.73
CA TYR A 136 4.57 7.44 -31.89
C TYR A 136 4.99 5.99 -32.19
N GLN A 137 6.28 5.68 -32.07
CA GLN A 137 6.79 4.31 -32.22
C GLN A 137 6.19 3.39 -31.15
N LEU A 138 6.13 3.82 -29.89
CA LEU A 138 5.53 3.04 -28.81
C LEU A 138 4.03 2.79 -29.04
N LEU A 139 3.28 3.79 -29.53
CA LEU A 139 1.87 3.64 -29.88
C LEU A 139 1.68 2.56 -30.96
N ASN A 140 2.59 2.47 -31.94
CA ASN A 140 2.53 1.44 -32.98
C ASN A 140 2.97 0.07 -32.45
N SER A 141 4.06 0.00 -31.69
CA SER A 141 4.60 -1.24 -31.13
C SER A 141 3.65 -1.90 -30.13
N TYR A 142 2.96 -1.10 -29.32
CA TYR A 142 2.08 -1.57 -28.25
C TYR A 142 0.59 -1.23 -28.50
N GLY A 143 0.22 -1.00 -29.76
CA GLY A 143 -1.12 -0.55 -30.14
C GLY A 143 -2.24 -1.48 -29.69
N GLU A 144 -2.00 -2.80 -29.69
CA GLU A 144 -2.97 -3.79 -29.19
C GLU A 144 -3.23 -3.62 -27.69
N GLN A 145 -2.17 -3.54 -26.86
CA GLN A 145 -2.30 -3.36 -25.41
C GLN A 145 -3.03 -2.03 -25.07
N ILE A 146 -2.69 -0.96 -25.79
CA ILE A 146 -3.30 0.37 -25.60
C ILE A 146 -4.79 0.34 -25.96
N LYS A 147 -5.13 -0.32 -27.06
CA LYS A 147 -6.50 -0.51 -27.52
C LYS A 147 -7.30 -1.40 -26.58
N ASP A 148 -6.70 -2.48 -26.08
CA ASP A 148 -7.30 -3.38 -25.09
C ASP A 148 -7.65 -2.63 -23.82
N TRP A 149 -6.81 -1.70 -23.40
CA TRP A 149 -7.12 -0.84 -22.26
C TRP A 149 -8.26 0.14 -22.55
N GLY A 150 -8.47 0.54 -23.81
CA GLY A 150 -9.59 1.36 -24.26
C GLY A 150 -9.19 2.72 -24.85
N TRP A 151 -7.90 2.95 -25.12
CA TRP A 151 -7.48 4.12 -25.88
C TRP A 151 -7.54 3.84 -27.37
N ILE A 152 -8.26 4.68 -28.12
CA ILE A 152 -8.36 4.57 -29.58
C ILE A 152 -7.77 5.82 -30.20
N CYS A 153 -6.67 5.65 -30.93
CA CYS A 153 -5.98 6.72 -31.64
C CYS A 153 -6.06 6.49 -33.16
N LYS A 154 -6.27 7.56 -33.92
CA LYS A 154 -6.12 7.59 -35.38
C LYS A 154 -4.81 8.29 -35.72
N SER A 155 -3.94 7.63 -36.46
CA SER A 155 -2.73 8.25 -37.00
C SER A 155 -3.08 9.05 -38.26
N HIS A 156 -2.69 10.32 -38.31
CA HIS A 156 -2.76 11.09 -39.54
C HIS A 156 -1.50 10.82 -40.37
N THR A 157 -1.43 9.64 -40.99
CA THR A 157 -0.42 9.41 -42.03
C THR A 157 -0.81 10.27 -43.22
N GLN A 158 -0.10 11.38 -43.44
CA GLN A 158 -0.08 11.94 -44.77
C GLN A 158 0.50 10.87 -45.69
N ASN A 159 -0.37 10.24 -46.48
CA ASN A 159 0.02 9.46 -47.65
C ASN A 159 0.72 10.42 -48.62
N SER A 160 1.99 10.69 -48.40
CA SER A 160 2.91 11.09 -49.44
C SER A 160 3.81 9.89 -49.68
N GLU A 161 3.35 9.04 -50.60
CA GLU A 161 4.20 8.09 -51.27
C GLU A 161 5.45 8.82 -51.79
N SER A 162 6.62 8.31 -51.43
CA SER A 162 7.92 8.56 -52.08
C SER A 162 8.48 10.00 -52.03
N PHE A 163 9.82 10.11 -52.01
CA PHE A 163 10.60 11.35 -52.23
C PHE A 163 10.90 12.38 -51.11
N ARG A 164 11.03 12.02 -49.82
CA ARG A 164 11.78 12.88 -48.86
C ARG A 164 12.74 12.16 -47.91
N ARG A 165 13.34 11.04 -48.32
CA ARG A 165 14.32 10.31 -47.49
C ARG A 165 15.66 11.04 -47.22
N ASN A 166 15.91 12.24 -47.75
CA ASN A 166 17.24 12.85 -47.71
C ASN A 166 17.34 14.30 -47.23
N LEU A 167 16.29 14.89 -46.63
CA LEU A 167 16.38 16.25 -46.08
C LEU A 167 15.48 16.41 -44.84
N ASP A 168 15.90 15.85 -43.71
CA ASP A 168 15.58 16.36 -42.36
C ASP A 168 16.20 15.47 -41.28
N ILE A 169 17.54 15.44 -41.21
CA ILE A 169 18.26 14.84 -40.08
C ILE A 169 18.20 15.74 -38.82
N LEU A 170 17.63 16.96 -38.95
CA LEU A 170 17.60 17.99 -37.90
C LEU A 170 16.20 18.26 -37.31
N ASN A 171 15.13 17.75 -37.93
CA ASN A 171 13.78 17.88 -37.38
C ASN A 171 13.46 16.61 -36.61
N ARG A 172 13.47 16.66 -35.27
CA ARG A 172 12.69 15.74 -34.43
C ARG A 172 11.23 15.91 -34.85
N GLN A 173 10.79 15.15 -35.86
CA GLN A 173 9.45 15.30 -36.42
C GLN A 173 8.45 14.87 -35.35
N GLN A 174 7.74 15.87 -34.82
CA GLN A 174 6.59 15.64 -33.96
C GLN A 174 5.48 15.07 -34.83
N MET A 175 4.90 13.96 -34.40
CA MET A 175 3.83 13.28 -35.11
C MET A 175 2.50 13.63 -34.44
N THR A 176 1.55 14.14 -35.22
CA THR A 176 0.21 14.43 -34.75
C THR A 176 -0.67 13.20 -34.88
N ILE A 177 -1.31 12.80 -33.79
CA ILE A 177 -2.33 11.77 -33.76
C ILE A 177 -3.64 12.34 -33.22
N THR A 178 -4.74 11.67 -33.51
CA THR A 178 -6.06 12.06 -33.00
C THR A 178 -6.54 11.00 -32.00
N LEU A 179 -6.76 11.41 -30.76
CA LEU A 179 -7.40 10.59 -29.74
C LEU A 179 -8.93 10.66 -29.92
N VAL A 180 -9.55 9.49 -30.05
CA VAL A 180 -10.97 9.34 -30.40
C VAL A 180 -11.78 8.79 -29.23
N ALA A 181 -11.18 7.87 -28.47
CA ALA A 181 -11.82 7.27 -27.31
C ALA A 181 -10.81 7.03 -26.21
N VAL A 182 -11.31 7.09 -24.98
CA VAL A 182 -10.58 6.88 -23.75
C VAL A 182 -11.25 5.79 -22.91
N PRO A 183 -10.47 5.09 -22.06
CA PRO A 183 -11.04 4.12 -21.16
C PRO A 183 -11.78 4.80 -20.01
N SER A 184 -12.87 4.16 -19.58
CA SER A 184 -13.64 4.53 -18.40
C SER A 184 -13.59 3.40 -17.38
N ILE A 185 -12.96 3.65 -16.24
CA ILE A 185 -12.75 2.65 -15.19
C ILE A 185 -13.61 3.02 -14.00
N PHE A 186 -14.57 2.17 -13.62
CA PHE A 186 -15.57 2.49 -12.59
C PHE A 186 -16.21 3.89 -12.79
N GLY A 187 -16.58 4.21 -14.04
CA GLY A 187 -17.21 5.47 -14.42
C GLY A 187 -16.29 6.70 -14.43
N VAL A 188 -14.98 6.52 -14.23
CA VAL A 188 -13.99 7.61 -14.33
C VAL A 188 -13.27 7.48 -15.67
N ASN A 189 -13.44 8.48 -16.52
CA ASN A 189 -12.74 8.57 -17.80
C ASN A 189 -11.28 8.96 -17.56
N LEU A 190 -10.36 8.22 -18.18
CA LEU A 190 -8.97 8.63 -18.29
C LEU A 190 -8.79 9.63 -19.44
N ASN A 191 -7.62 10.23 -19.53
CA ASN A 191 -7.31 11.26 -20.53
C ASN A 191 -6.05 10.94 -21.34
N ASP A 192 -5.60 11.93 -22.10
CA ASP A 192 -4.38 11.89 -22.88
C ASP A 192 -3.11 11.88 -22.02
N VAL A 193 -3.09 12.63 -20.92
CA VAL A 193 -1.96 12.61 -19.98
C VAL A 193 -1.76 11.19 -19.40
N ASP A 194 -2.86 10.50 -19.10
CA ASP A 194 -2.83 9.11 -18.65
C ASP A 194 -2.32 8.15 -19.73
N LEU A 195 -2.64 8.40 -21.00
CA LEU A 195 -2.09 7.65 -22.13
C LEU A 195 -0.58 7.86 -22.25
N LEU A 196 -0.11 9.11 -22.18
CA LEU A 196 1.31 9.44 -22.24
C LEU A 196 2.09 8.78 -21.11
N GLU A 197 1.52 8.77 -19.90
CA GLU A 197 2.10 8.09 -18.75
C GLU A 197 2.19 6.56 -18.99
N PHE A 198 1.15 5.96 -19.57
CA PHE A 198 1.16 4.54 -19.90
C PHE A 198 2.21 4.20 -20.97
N LEU A 199 2.35 5.04 -22.00
CA LEU A 199 3.41 4.88 -23.00
C LEU A 199 4.81 4.91 -22.38
N GLN A 200 5.06 5.83 -21.44
CA GLN A 200 6.34 5.90 -20.73
C GLN A 200 6.58 4.62 -19.91
N GLN A 201 5.56 4.12 -19.20
CA GLN A 201 5.68 2.87 -18.45
C GLN A 201 5.98 1.67 -19.37
N LEU A 202 5.35 1.60 -20.54
CA LEU A 202 5.61 0.56 -21.52
C LEU A 202 7.04 0.63 -22.06
N ALA A 203 7.59 1.83 -22.25
CA ALA A 203 8.98 2.02 -22.62
C ALA A 203 9.94 1.53 -21.51
N ASP A 204 9.67 1.89 -20.26
CA ASP A 204 10.52 1.54 -19.11
C ASP A 204 10.48 0.05 -18.79
N THR A 205 9.39 -0.64 -19.15
CA THR A 205 9.15 -2.06 -18.85
C THR A 205 9.28 -2.97 -20.07
N ASP A 206 9.68 -2.44 -21.21
CA ASP A 206 9.76 -3.15 -22.50
C ASP A 206 8.49 -3.94 -22.82
N GLY A 207 7.32 -3.31 -22.60
CA GLY A 207 6.01 -3.90 -22.87
C GLY A 207 5.52 -4.95 -21.89
N SER A 208 6.26 -5.22 -20.80
CA SER A 208 5.84 -6.18 -19.76
C SER A 208 4.80 -5.64 -18.78
N SER A 209 4.53 -4.33 -18.79
CA SER A 209 3.49 -3.73 -17.95
C SER A 209 2.10 -4.27 -18.29
N THR A 210 1.36 -4.67 -17.25
CA THR A 210 0.00 -5.22 -17.40
C THR A 210 -1.10 -4.20 -17.16
N MET A 211 -0.82 -3.06 -16.49
CA MET A 211 -1.83 -2.11 -16.06
C MET A 211 -1.31 -0.66 -16.06
N PRO A 212 -2.06 0.30 -16.64
CA PRO A 212 -1.68 1.71 -16.66
C PRO A 212 -1.56 2.32 -15.26
N PRO A 213 -0.63 3.27 -15.03
CA PRO A 213 -0.39 3.83 -13.70
C PRO A 213 -1.60 4.61 -13.17
N SER A 214 -2.32 5.28 -14.06
CA SER A 214 -3.59 5.98 -13.80
C SER A 214 -4.68 5.05 -13.26
N VAL A 215 -4.80 3.85 -13.81
CA VAL A 215 -5.70 2.81 -13.32
C VAL A 215 -5.28 2.38 -11.92
N VAL A 216 -3.99 2.09 -11.69
CA VAL A 216 -3.48 1.72 -10.36
C VAL A 216 -3.79 2.80 -9.31
N ARG A 217 -3.54 4.08 -9.61
CA ARG A 217 -3.87 5.20 -8.72
C ARG A 217 -5.36 5.27 -8.41
N LEU A 218 -6.21 5.10 -9.42
CA LEU A 218 -7.65 5.11 -9.27
C LEU A 218 -8.13 4.00 -8.34
N LEU A 219 -7.63 2.77 -8.53
CA LEU A 219 -8.00 1.62 -7.70
C LEU A 219 -7.53 1.80 -6.26
N ASN A 220 -6.30 2.26 -6.04
CA ASN A 220 -5.79 2.58 -4.70
C ASN A 220 -6.67 3.62 -4.00
N SER A 221 -7.05 4.68 -4.72
CA SER A 221 -7.91 5.73 -4.17
C SER A 221 -9.32 5.22 -3.84
N LYS A 222 -9.90 4.37 -4.69
CA LYS A 222 -11.22 3.76 -4.45
C LYS A 222 -11.18 2.74 -3.31
N ALA A 223 -10.11 1.95 -3.19
CA ALA A 223 -9.90 1.03 -2.08
C ALA A 223 -9.84 1.79 -0.75
N CYS A 224 -9.02 2.84 -0.68
CA CYS A 224 -8.85 3.70 0.50
C CYS A 224 -10.15 4.30 1.00
N ARG A 225 -10.89 4.96 0.11
CA ARG A 225 -12.11 5.70 0.47
C ARG A 225 -13.28 4.79 0.83
N GLY A 226 -13.27 3.54 0.36
CA GLY A 226 -14.31 2.57 0.66
C GLY A 226 -13.98 1.65 1.82
N ALA A 227 -12.77 1.73 2.39
CA ALA A 227 -12.34 0.86 3.46
C ALA A 227 -12.90 1.28 4.82
N ILE A 228 -13.03 0.33 5.74
CA ILE A 228 -13.33 0.56 7.16
C ILE A 228 -12.39 1.64 7.72
N MET A 229 -12.93 2.58 8.47
CA MET A 229 -12.16 3.68 9.06
C MET A 229 -11.64 3.30 10.46
N PHE A 230 -10.60 4.01 10.89
CA PHE A 230 -10.24 4.01 12.30
C PHE A 230 -11.32 4.68 13.14
N GLY A 231 -11.66 4.05 14.26
CA GLY A 231 -12.76 4.47 15.13
C GLY A 231 -14.06 3.71 14.88
N ASP A 232 -14.15 2.96 13.77
CA ASP A 232 -15.30 2.10 13.50
C ASP A 232 -15.29 0.91 14.45
N SER A 233 -16.43 0.66 15.09
CA SER A 233 -16.59 -0.48 16.00
C SER A 233 -17.00 -1.70 15.18
N LEU A 234 -16.21 -2.78 15.28
CA LEU A 234 -16.49 -4.03 14.58
C LEU A 234 -16.99 -5.09 15.56
N LEU A 235 -18.01 -5.82 15.15
CA LEU A 235 -18.47 -7.02 15.82
C LEU A 235 -17.39 -8.11 15.72
N PRO A 236 -17.34 -9.06 16.68
CA PRO A 236 -16.38 -10.17 16.62
C PRO A 236 -16.45 -10.95 15.31
N LEU A 237 -17.64 -11.13 14.75
CA LEU A 237 -17.84 -11.80 13.47
C LEU A 237 -17.27 -11.01 12.29
N GLU A 238 -17.43 -9.68 12.29
CA GLU A 238 -16.85 -8.80 11.26
C GLU A 238 -15.32 -8.82 11.33
N CYS A 239 -14.75 -8.82 12.54
CA CYS A 239 -13.31 -9.01 12.71
C CYS A 239 -12.85 -10.35 12.14
N SER A 240 -13.59 -11.44 12.41
CA SER A 240 -13.25 -12.77 11.87
C SER A 240 -13.35 -12.81 10.35
N LEU A 241 -14.39 -12.23 9.77
CA LEU A 241 -14.56 -12.15 8.31
C LEU A 241 -13.44 -11.34 7.67
N LEU A 242 -13.04 -10.21 8.25
CA LEU A 242 -11.95 -9.40 7.70
C LEU A 242 -10.63 -10.17 7.66
N VAL A 243 -10.31 -10.92 8.72
CA VAL A 243 -9.09 -11.76 8.75
C VAL A 243 -9.20 -12.92 7.75
N GLU A 244 -10.39 -13.52 7.62
CA GLU A 244 -10.69 -14.58 6.66
C GLU A 244 -10.55 -14.10 5.20
N GLU A 245 -11.01 -12.90 4.87
CA GLU A 245 -10.85 -12.33 3.53
C GLU A 245 -9.39 -11.93 3.28
N LEU A 246 -8.74 -11.32 4.28
CA LEU A 246 -7.35 -10.88 4.16
C LEU A 246 -6.43 -12.04 3.82
N LYS A 247 -6.62 -13.22 4.43
CA LYS A 247 -5.78 -14.39 4.13
C LYS A 247 -5.95 -14.91 2.69
N HIS A 248 -7.04 -14.60 1.99
CA HIS A 248 -7.20 -15.01 0.58
C HIS A 248 -6.50 -14.07 -0.40
N THR A 249 -6.15 -12.87 0.06
CA THR A 249 -5.43 -11.89 -0.77
C THR A 249 -4.00 -12.32 -1.10
N SER A 250 -3.51 -11.89 -2.27
CA SER A 250 -2.14 -12.15 -2.74
C SER A 250 -1.09 -11.44 -1.89
N LEU A 251 -1.37 -10.22 -1.43
CA LEU A 251 -0.46 -9.38 -0.64
C LEU A 251 -1.05 -9.03 0.73
N CYS A 252 -1.39 -10.06 1.51
CA CYS A 252 -2.06 -9.96 2.82
C CYS A 252 -1.34 -9.13 3.89
N PHE A 253 -0.07 -8.79 3.68
CA PHE A 253 0.76 -8.07 4.64
C PHE A 253 1.01 -6.61 4.29
N GLN A 254 0.45 -6.12 3.18
CA GLN A 254 0.69 -4.77 2.69
C GLN A 254 -0.61 -4.14 2.20
N CYS A 255 -0.96 -2.93 2.62
CA CYS A 255 -2.14 -2.23 2.09
C CYS A 255 -1.93 -1.71 0.65
N ALA A 256 -2.96 -1.08 0.08
CA ALA A 256 -2.90 -0.47 -1.26
C ALA A 256 -1.77 0.57 -1.43
N HIS A 257 -1.36 1.21 -0.33
CA HIS A 257 -0.33 2.27 -0.31
C HIS A 257 1.02 1.80 0.23
N GLY A 258 1.17 0.51 0.50
CA GLY A 258 2.44 -0.05 0.95
C GLY A 258 2.62 -0.15 2.47
N ARG A 259 1.63 0.24 3.29
CA ARG A 259 1.72 0.14 4.75
C ARG A 259 1.56 -1.31 5.21
N PRO A 260 2.20 -1.74 6.31
CA PRO A 260 2.03 -3.09 6.82
C PRO A 260 0.60 -3.29 7.32
N THR A 261 -0.02 -4.41 6.92
CA THR A 261 -1.36 -4.78 7.38
C THR A 261 -1.32 -5.53 8.72
N THR A 262 -0.27 -6.30 8.95
CA THR A 262 -0.11 -7.14 10.16
C THR A 262 1.27 -6.91 10.76
N VAL A 263 1.31 -6.71 12.07
CA VAL A 263 2.55 -6.51 12.82
C VAL A 263 2.63 -7.56 13.94
N PRO A 264 3.69 -8.41 13.99
CA PRO A 264 3.93 -9.25 15.15
C PRO A 264 4.23 -8.39 16.38
N LEU A 265 3.64 -8.75 17.51
CA LEU A 265 3.91 -8.12 18.78
C LEU A 265 4.84 -8.98 19.63
N VAL A 266 4.48 -10.25 19.84
CA VAL A 266 5.17 -11.12 20.81
C VAL A 266 5.14 -12.58 20.38
N ASN A 267 6.26 -13.28 20.54
CA ASN A 267 6.37 -14.72 20.56
C ASN A 267 5.96 -15.23 21.95
N LEU A 268 4.80 -15.87 22.00
CA LEU A 268 4.16 -16.35 23.21
C LEU A 268 4.94 -17.47 23.90
N GLU A 269 5.67 -18.31 23.13
CA GLU A 269 6.51 -19.37 23.69
C GLU A 269 7.76 -18.79 24.36
N ALA A 270 8.43 -17.85 23.69
CA ALA A 270 9.58 -17.15 24.27
C ALA A 270 9.17 -16.39 25.55
N LEU A 271 8.01 -15.72 25.53
CA LEU A 271 7.44 -15.07 26.70
C LEU A 271 7.17 -16.07 27.83
N HIS A 272 6.55 -17.22 27.51
CA HIS A 272 6.26 -18.25 28.51
C HIS A 272 7.53 -18.78 29.18
N ASN A 273 8.57 -19.05 28.39
CA ASN A 273 9.87 -19.51 28.89
C ASN A 273 10.53 -18.47 29.82
N GLN A 274 10.45 -17.18 29.47
CA GLN A 274 10.96 -16.11 30.33
C GLN A 274 10.18 -15.99 31.64
N ILE A 275 8.85 -16.05 31.60
CA ILE A 275 8.01 -16.02 32.81
C ILE A 275 8.34 -17.21 33.72
N THR A 276 8.51 -18.41 33.16
CA THR A 276 8.89 -19.60 33.92
C THR A 276 10.27 -19.45 34.55
N LYS A 277 11.26 -18.91 33.82
CA LYS A 277 12.60 -18.63 34.37
C LYS A 277 12.54 -17.64 35.53
N LEU A 278 11.73 -16.58 35.42
CA LEU A 278 11.55 -15.61 36.50
C LEU A 278 10.76 -16.18 37.69
N GLY A 279 9.79 -17.07 37.44
CA GLY A 279 9.06 -17.79 38.48
C GLY A 279 9.98 -18.69 39.32
N LEU A 280 10.89 -19.42 38.66
CA LEU A 280 11.92 -20.24 39.32
C LEU A 280 12.92 -19.40 40.13
N MET A 281 13.18 -18.16 39.72
CA MET A 281 14.03 -17.22 40.48
C MET A 281 13.30 -16.59 41.68
N ASN A 282 11.96 -16.57 41.68
CA ASN A 282 11.13 -15.99 42.74
C ASN A 282 10.73 -16.98 43.85
N GLU A 283 10.97 -18.28 43.71
CA GLU A 283 10.75 -19.24 44.82
C GLU A 283 11.69 -19.01 46.02
N GLY A 284 12.69 -18.12 45.89
CA GLY A 284 13.54 -17.65 47.00
C GLY A 284 13.24 -16.25 47.54
N SER A 285 12.25 -15.51 47.00
CA SER A 285 12.01 -14.12 47.43
C SER A 285 10.52 -13.80 47.54
N SER A 286 10.06 -13.69 48.79
CA SER A 286 8.70 -13.34 49.18
C SER A 286 8.38 -11.86 48.93
N ASN A 287 8.21 -11.43 47.68
CA ASN A 287 7.43 -10.22 47.35
C ASN A 287 7.18 -10.09 45.83
N ASN A 288 6.05 -10.60 45.36
CA ASN A 288 5.63 -10.54 43.96
C ASN A 288 5.12 -9.13 43.57
N LYS A 289 6.03 -8.23 43.18
CA LYS A 289 5.71 -6.99 42.45
C LYS A 289 6.37 -7.01 41.08
N TRP A 290 5.57 -7.11 40.02
CA TRP A 290 6.00 -6.96 38.63
C TRP A 290 5.72 -5.52 38.18
N HIS A 291 6.74 -4.65 38.15
CA HIS A 291 6.56 -3.23 37.78
C HIS A 291 5.37 -2.54 38.49
N GLY A 292 5.15 -2.86 39.78
CA GLY A 292 4.02 -2.35 40.57
C GLY A 292 2.68 -3.09 40.39
N LEU A 293 2.59 -4.02 39.44
CA LEU A 293 1.43 -4.89 39.22
C LEU A 293 1.64 -6.25 39.91
N GLN A 294 0.61 -6.71 40.60
CA GLN A 294 0.61 -8.00 41.29
C GLN A 294 -0.57 -8.84 40.80
N ARG A 295 -0.31 -10.09 40.44
CA ARG A 295 -1.36 -11.06 40.07
C ARG A 295 -2.15 -11.39 41.33
N HIS A 296 -3.35 -10.83 41.45
CA HIS A 296 -4.28 -11.18 42.53
C HIS A 296 -5.17 -12.33 42.05
N LYS A 297 -5.55 -13.24 42.97
CA LYS A 297 -6.60 -14.23 42.70
C LYS A 297 -7.89 -13.52 42.29
N VAL A 298 -8.64 -14.13 41.36
CA VAL A 298 -9.96 -13.65 40.95
C VAL A 298 -10.86 -13.60 42.19
N CYS A 299 -11.32 -12.41 42.57
CA CYS A 299 -12.16 -12.18 43.74
C CYS A 299 -13.39 -11.38 43.34
N LEU A 300 -14.55 -11.89 43.73
CA LEU A 300 -15.87 -11.34 43.42
C LEU A 300 -16.03 -9.92 43.98
N GLU A 301 -15.51 -9.67 45.19
CA GLU A 301 -15.52 -8.34 45.83
C GLU A 301 -14.75 -7.30 45.03
N ARG A 302 -13.63 -7.68 44.39
CA ARG A 302 -12.84 -6.75 43.57
C ARG A 302 -13.53 -6.42 42.25
N ALA A 303 -14.22 -7.39 41.66
CA ALA A 303 -15.03 -7.17 40.48
C ALA A 303 -16.19 -6.21 40.78
N VAL A 304 -16.86 -6.38 41.93
CA VAL A 304 -17.92 -5.48 42.41
C VAL A 304 -17.39 -4.06 42.65
N LEU A 305 -16.22 -3.92 43.29
CA LEU A 305 -15.60 -2.61 43.53
C LEU A 305 -15.27 -1.86 42.23
N ARG A 306 -14.77 -2.56 41.20
CA ARG A 306 -14.51 -1.96 39.88
C ARG A 306 -15.79 -1.57 39.15
N LEU A 307 -16.84 -2.38 39.30
CA LEU A 307 -18.15 -2.07 38.72
C LEU A 307 -18.76 -0.82 39.36
N ASN A 308 -18.56 -0.64 40.66
CA ASN A 308 -19.04 0.52 41.40
C ASN A 308 -18.20 1.79 41.10
N SER A 309 -16.88 1.65 40.94
CA SER A 309 -16.01 2.80 40.58
C SER A 309 -16.22 3.30 39.15
N ALA A 310 -16.76 2.46 38.26
CA ALA A 310 -17.08 2.84 36.89
C ALA A 310 -18.47 3.54 36.75
N LYS A 311 -19.23 3.63 37.85
CA LYS A 311 -20.54 4.30 37.92
C LYS A 311 -20.49 5.69 38.57
N SER A 312 -19.31 6.13 39.03
CA SER A 312 -19.04 7.50 39.50
C SER A 312 -18.27 8.26 38.43
#